data_AF-A0A2G2W3F8-F1
#
_entry.id   AF-A0A2G2W3F8-F1
#
_cell.length_a   1.000
_cell.length_b   1.000
_cell.length_c   1.000
_cell.angle_alpha   90.00
_cell.angle_beta   90.00
_cell.angle_gamma   90.00
#
_symmetry.space_group_name_H-M   'P 1'
#
loop_
_entity.id
_entity.type
_entity.pdbx_description
1 polymer ?
#
loop_
_entity_poly.entity_id
_entity_poly.type
_entity_poly.pdbx_seq_one_letter_code
_entity_poly.pdbx_strand_id
1 'polypeptide(L)'
;MLPLDTIRISGNLNKPRAMDASLMALKSGGVEGVMVDCWWGLVAKNGPLKIWSIIGKDMMNLLRWFKQINGLKLQVVMSFHQCGGNVGDSCRFDHDCLGVAFYRTRYGASLRKQIKKMEVSQHSKYFCEFCGKYAVKRKAVGIWGCKDCGKVKAGGAYTLNTASAVTVRSTIRRLREQTES
;
A
#
# COMPACT_ATOMS: atom_id res chain seq x y z
N MET A 1 13.19 14.24 -1.20
CA MET A 1 12.75 12.91 -1.67
C MET A 1 12.38 13.05 -3.13
N LEU A 2 12.93 12.22 -4.01
CA LEU A 2 12.60 12.29 -5.44
C LEU A 2 11.24 11.63 -5.73
N PRO A 3 10.50 12.09 -6.75
CA PRO A 3 9.23 11.51 -7.18
C PRO A 3 9.34 10.03 -7.55
N LEU A 4 8.26 9.26 -7.40
CA LEU A 4 8.25 7.82 -7.77
C LEU A 4 8.37 7.56 -9.27
N ASP A 5 8.17 8.57 -10.12
CA ASP A 5 8.30 8.47 -11.58
C ASP A 5 9.71 8.84 -12.08
N THR A 6 10.67 9.03 -11.17
CA THR A 6 12.10 9.27 -11.47
C THR A 6 12.64 8.23 -12.44
N ILE A 7 12.22 6.97 -12.32
CA ILE A 7 12.60 5.85 -13.19
C ILE A 7 11.37 5.35 -13.94
N ARG A 8 11.45 5.33 -15.28
CA ARG A 8 10.39 4.76 -16.12
C ARG A 8 10.40 3.24 -16.09
N ILE A 9 9.27 2.63 -16.45
CA ILE A 9 9.11 1.17 -16.65
C ILE A 9 10.12 0.58 -17.65
N SER A 10 10.68 1.40 -18.53
CA SER A 10 11.71 0.99 -19.48
C SER A 10 13.14 1.06 -18.91
N GLY A 11 13.33 1.37 -17.63
CA GLY A 11 14.64 1.52 -16.98
C GLY A 11 15.33 2.88 -17.21
N ASN A 12 14.70 3.79 -17.96
CA ASN A 12 15.29 5.10 -18.27
C ASN A 12 14.85 6.18 -17.27
N LEU A 13 15.76 7.11 -16.95
CA LEU A 13 15.44 8.29 -16.13
C LEU A 13 14.39 9.17 -16.80
N ASN A 14 13.41 9.63 -16.02
CA ASN A 14 12.45 10.62 -16.47
C ASN A 14 13.10 12.02 -16.41
N LYS A 15 13.16 12.73 -17.54
CA LYS A 15 13.68 14.11 -17.65
C LYS A 15 15.10 14.29 -17.03
N PRO A 16 16.14 13.61 -17.55
CA PRO A 16 17.48 13.59 -16.94
C PRO A 16 18.12 14.99 -16.79
N ARG A 17 17.92 15.88 -17.77
CA ARG A 17 18.46 17.25 -17.73
C ARG A 17 17.86 18.12 -16.62
N ALA A 18 16.55 17.99 -16.36
CA ALA A 18 15.88 18.76 -15.31
C ALA A 18 16.27 18.26 -13.92
N MET A 19 16.51 16.95 -13.81
CA MET A 19 16.96 16.32 -12.58
C MET A 19 18.40 16.71 -12.25
N ASP A 20 19.27 16.81 -13.25
CA ASP A 20 20.65 17.27 -13.08
C ASP A 20 20.71 18.68 -12.46
N ALA A 21 19.95 19.63 -13.02
CA ALA A 21 19.84 20.98 -12.46
C ALA A 21 19.30 20.98 -11.02
N SER A 22 18.32 20.13 -10.73
CA SER A 22 17.73 20.00 -9.39
C SER A 22 18.72 19.40 -8.38
N LEU A 23 19.54 18.43 -8.79
CA LEU A 23 20.55 17.80 -7.94
C LEU A 23 21.75 18.72 -7.70
N MET A 24 22.17 19.49 -8.69
CA MET A 24 23.19 20.53 -8.50
C MET A 24 22.70 21.59 -7.51
N ALA A 25 21.45 22.04 -7.61
CA ALA A 25 20.85 22.97 -6.66
C ALA A 25 20.84 22.41 -5.23
N LEU A 26 20.47 21.13 -5.06
CA LEU A 26 20.48 20.45 -3.75
C LEU A 26 21.89 20.37 -3.16
N LYS A 27 22.91 20.11 -4.00
CA LYS A 27 24.30 20.08 -3.57
C LYS A 27 24.79 21.47 -3.14
N SER A 28 24.50 22.51 -3.93
CA SER A 28 24.81 23.89 -3.54
C SER A 28 24.09 24.31 -2.26
N GLY A 29 22.93 23.71 -1.99
CA GLY A 29 22.18 23.88 -0.74
C GLY A 29 22.71 23.08 0.45
N GLY A 30 23.83 22.36 0.32
CA GLY A 30 24.46 21.62 1.42
C GLY A 30 23.77 20.31 1.80
N VAL A 31 22.88 19.77 0.95
CA VAL A 31 22.22 18.49 1.21
C VAL A 31 23.23 17.34 1.11
N GLU A 32 23.25 16.43 2.08
CA GLU A 32 24.19 15.30 2.11
C GLU A 32 23.77 14.14 1.19
N GLY A 33 22.46 13.96 1.00
CA GLY A 33 21.93 12.86 0.23
C GLY A 33 20.47 13.00 -0.15
N VAL A 34 20.04 12.15 -1.09
CA VAL A 34 18.71 12.15 -1.67
C VAL A 34 18.12 10.75 -1.55
N MET A 35 16.89 10.68 -1.06
CA MET A 35 16.10 9.46 -1.02
C MET A 35 15.23 9.32 -2.27
N VAL A 36 15.19 8.12 -2.86
CA VAL A 36 14.37 7.78 -4.02
C VAL A 36 13.53 6.54 -3.72
N ASP A 37 12.22 6.67 -3.91
CA ASP A 37 11.32 5.54 -3.89
C ASP A 37 11.29 4.86 -5.26
N CYS A 38 11.55 3.55 -5.28
CA CYS A 38 11.52 2.74 -6.48
C CYS A 38 10.42 1.69 -6.38
N TRP A 39 9.52 1.64 -7.36
CA TRP A 39 8.43 0.66 -7.37
C TRP A 39 8.94 -0.75 -7.69
N TRP A 40 8.61 -1.72 -6.83
CA TRP A 40 8.97 -3.14 -6.96
C TRP A 40 8.49 -3.77 -8.29
N GLY A 41 7.33 -3.36 -8.81
CA GLY A 41 6.78 -3.92 -10.06
C GLY A 41 7.59 -3.59 -11.31
N LEU A 42 8.45 -2.56 -11.28
CA LEU A 42 9.42 -2.27 -12.34
C LEU A 42 10.41 -3.44 -12.53
N VAL A 43 10.73 -4.12 -11.44
CA VAL A 43 11.74 -5.18 -11.38
C VAL A 43 11.15 -6.56 -11.70
N ALA A 44 9.88 -6.78 -11.36
CA ALA A 44 9.25 -8.10 -11.43
C ALA A 44 8.85 -8.55 -12.85
N LYS A 45 8.94 -7.67 -13.88
CA LYS A 45 8.48 -7.96 -15.25
C LYS A 45 9.10 -9.22 -15.89
N ASN A 46 10.29 -9.65 -15.44
CA ASN A 46 11.03 -10.75 -16.03
C ASN A 46 11.19 -11.98 -15.13
N GLY A 47 10.39 -12.09 -14.06
CA GLY A 47 10.36 -13.25 -13.16
C GLY A 47 11.42 -13.23 -12.04
N PRO A 48 11.24 -14.06 -10.99
CA PRO A 48 11.96 -13.97 -9.72
C PRO A 48 13.49 -14.16 -9.80
N LEU A 49 13.97 -14.88 -10.83
CA LEU A 49 15.39 -15.19 -10.99
C LEU A 49 16.18 -14.11 -11.78
N LYS A 50 15.49 -13.22 -12.51
CA LYS A 50 16.12 -12.10 -13.26
C LYS A 50 16.10 -10.77 -12.51
N ILE A 51 15.43 -10.74 -11.34
CA ILE A 51 15.32 -9.60 -10.42
C ILE A 51 16.69 -8.98 -10.14
N TRP A 52 17.68 -9.79 -9.77
CA TRP A 52 19.02 -9.31 -9.42
C TRP A 52 19.79 -8.70 -10.60
N SER A 53 19.57 -9.18 -11.82
CA SER A 53 20.30 -8.69 -13.01
C SER A 53 19.79 -7.35 -13.51
N ILE A 54 18.51 -7.03 -13.30
CA ILE A 54 17.88 -5.78 -13.76
C ILE A 54 17.98 -4.70 -12.68
N ILE A 55 17.68 -5.04 -11.41
CA ILE A 55 18.01 -4.15 -10.28
C ILE A 55 19.49 -3.81 -10.35
N GLY A 56 20.36 -4.80 -10.54
CA GLY A 56 21.80 -4.60 -10.58
C GLY A 56 22.22 -3.59 -11.65
N LYS A 57 21.81 -3.74 -12.91
CA LYS A 57 22.30 -2.86 -13.99
C LYS A 57 21.73 -1.44 -13.91
N ASP A 58 20.43 -1.29 -13.67
CA ASP A 58 19.78 0.02 -13.70
C ASP A 58 20.05 0.81 -12.43
N MET A 59 20.06 0.15 -11.26
CA MET A 59 20.49 0.76 -10.01
C MET A 59 21.96 1.14 -10.06
N MET A 60 22.82 0.30 -10.65
CA MET A 60 24.24 0.64 -10.80
C MET A 60 24.46 1.80 -11.75
N ASN A 61 23.66 1.95 -12.81
CA ASN A 61 23.73 3.11 -13.69
C ASN A 61 23.30 4.39 -12.96
N LEU A 62 22.24 4.32 -12.15
CA LEU A 62 21.76 5.44 -11.36
C LEU A 62 22.73 5.79 -10.22
N LEU A 63 23.26 4.80 -9.50
CA LEU A 63 24.32 4.95 -8.51
C LEU A 63 25.61 5.49 -9.13
N ARG A 64 26.01 5.03 -10.33
CA ARG A 64 27.16 5.57 -11.07
C ARG A 64 26.93 7.02 -11.47
N TRP A 65 25.74 7.36 -11.94
CA TRP A 65 25.37 8.73 -12.31
C TRP A 65 25.34 9.67 -11.10
N PHE A 66 24.76 9.26 -9.97
CA PHE A 66 24.80 10.01 -8.70
C PHE A 66 26.24 10.16 -8.16
N LYS A 67 27.04 9.09 -8.28
CA LYS A 67 28.45 9.08 -7.86
C LYS A 67 29.34 9.96 -8.76
N GLN A 68 29.09 10.00 -10.07
CA GLN A 68 29.86 10.80 -11.03
C GLN A 68 29.52 12.28 -10.98
N ILE A 69 28.26 12.64 -10.75
CA ILE A 69 27.83 14.03 -10.95
C ILE A 69 27.92 14.84 -9.65
N ASN A 70 27.62 14.29 -8.47
CA ASN A 70 27.39 15.17 -7.31
C ASN A 70 27.96 14.74 -5.95
N GLY A 71 28.46 13.52 -5.75
CA GLY A 71 28.96 13.13 -4.41
C GLY A 71 27.87 13.12 -3.31
N LEU A 72 26.60 13.20 -3.70
CA LEU A 72 25.43 13.06 -2.84
C LEU A 72 25.21 11.58 -2.53
N LYS A 73 24.90 11.25 -1.27
CA LYS A 73 24.50 9.90 -0.87
C LYS A 73 23.11 9.58 -1.43
N LEU A 74 22.93 8.41 -2.04
CA LEU A 74 21.64 7.97 -2.53
C LEU A 74 21.06 6.91 -1.59
N GLN A 75 19.88 7.16 -1.05
CA GLN A 75 19.10 6.14 -0.34
C GLN A 75 17.97 5.66 -1.23
N VAL A 76 17.89 4.36 -1.46
CA VAL A 76 16.85 3.77 -2.30
C VAL A 76 15.92 2.96 -1.42
N VAL A 77 14.64 3.32 -1.43
CA VAL A 77 13.58 2.61 -0.72
C VAL A 77 12.73 1.86 -1.73
N MET A 78 12.55 0.55 -1.54
CA MET A 78 11.69 -0.27 -2.40
C MET A 78 10.24 -0.13 -1.94
N SER A 79 9.39 0.38 -2.84
CA SER A 79 7.95 0.58 -2.59
C SER A 79 7.14 -0.52 -3.27
N PHE A 80 6.22 -1.16 -2.54
CA PHE A 80 5.32 -2.20 -3.08
C PHE A 80 4.20 -1.64 -3.99
N HIS A 81 4.08 -0.32 -4.09
CA HIS A 81 3.09 0.37 -4.90
C HIS A 81 3.70 1.60 -5.61
N GLN A 82 3.20 1.94 -6.80
CA GLN A 82 3.60 3.16 -7.52
C GLN A 82 2.89 4.44 -7.01
N CYS A 83 2.54 4.49 -5.72
CA CYS A 83 1.92 5.67 -5.09
C CYS A 83 2.49 5.88 -3.68
N GLY A 84 3.68 6.50 -3.58
CA GLY A 84 4.33 6.80 -2.30
C GLY A 84 3.63 7.89 -1.47
N GLY A 85 2.52 8.44 -1.96
CA GLY A 85 1.77 9.48 -1.27
C GLY A 85 2.37 10.89 -1.42
N ASN A 86 3.41 11.06 -2.24
CA ASN A 86 4.00 12.37 -2.48
C ASN A 86 3.19 13.17 -3.50
N VAL A 87 3.21 14.49 -3.34
CA VAL A 87 2.58 15.43 -4.27
C VAL A 87 3.33 15.35 -5.61
N GLY A 88 2.61 15.00 -6.68
CA GLY A 88 3.17 14.92 -8.05
C GLY A 88 3.47 13.51 -8.57
N ASP A 89 3.28 12.45 -7.77
CA ASP A 89 3.52 11.08 -8.23
C ASP A 89 2.54 10.65 -9.33
N SER A 90 3.10 10.18 -10.45
CA SER A 90 2.32 9.52 -11.52
C SER A 90 2.05 8.07 -11.13
N CYS A 91 0.90 7.82 -10.48
CA CYS A 91 0.43 6.46 -10.20
C CYS A 91 0.12 5.70 -11.50
N ARG A 92 0.91 4.68 -11.85
CA ARG A 92 0.48 3.64 -12.79
C ARG A 92 0.16 2.37 -12.01
N PHE A 93 -1.04 1.86 -12.24
CA PHE A 93 -1.57 0.65 -11.60
C PHE A 93 -1.62 -0.44 -12.66
N ASP A 94 -0.50 -1.12 -12.88
CA ASP A 94 -0.51 -2.35 -13.67
C ASP A 94 -0.28 -3.54 -12.75
N HIS A 95 -1.22 -4.50 -12.85
CA HIS A 95 -1.21 -5.87 -12.35
C HIS A 95 -1.49 -6.15 -10.85
N ASP A 96 -2.56 -5.57 -10.31
CA ASP A 96 -3.42 -6.33 -9.37
C ASP A 96 -4.89 -5.92 -9.61
N CYS A 97 -5.61 -6.79 -10.32
CA CYS A 97 -6.95 -6.53 -10.86
C CYS A 97 -8.11 -6.68 -9.86
N LEU A 98 -7.89 -6.47 -8.55
CA LEU A 98 -8.96 -6.57 -7.55
C LEU A 98 -8.88 -5.42 -6.53
N GLY A 99 -9.89 -4.53 -6.55
CA GLY A 99 -10.03 -3.38 -5.65
C GLY A 99 -9.94 -2.03 -6.37
N VAL A 100 -9.63 -0.94 -5.64
CA VAL A 100 -9.60 0.47 -6.10
C VAL A 100 -8.97 0.76 -7.47
N ALA A 101 -8.05 -0.10 -7.95
CA ALA A 101 -7.50 -0.04 -9.30
C ALA A 101 -8.57 -0.22 -10.41
N PHE A 102 -9.69 -0.91 -10.12
CA PHE A 102 -10.87 -1.04 -10.99
C PHE A 102 -11.46 0.32 -11.38
N TYR A 103 -11.46 1.28 -10.45
CA TYR A 103 -12.00 2.62 -10.66
C TYR A 103 -11.05 3.53 -11.48
N ARG A 104 -9.81 3.11 -11.73
CA ARG A 104 -8.78 3.86 -12.47
C ARG A 104 -8.71 5.33 -12.01
N THR A 105 -8.86 6.29 -12.93
CA THR A 105 -8.80 7.73 -12.66
C THR A 105 -10.15 8.33 -12.26
N ARG A 106 -11.25 7.58 -12.36
CA ARG A 106 -12.61 8.07 -12.08
C ARG A 106 -12.86 8.29 -10.59
N TYR A 107 -13.83 9.16 -10.28
CA TYR A 107 -14.36 9.43 -8.92
C TYR A 107 -13.41 10.15 -7.94
N GLY A 108 -12.21 10.54 -8.36
CA GLY A 108 -11.29 11.34 -7.53
C GLY A 108 -10.60 10.55 -6.39
N ALA A 109 -9.54 11.12 -5.83
CA ALA A 109 -8.67 10.41 -4.87
C ALA A 109 -9.35 10.19 -3.49
N SER A 110 -10.15 11.13 -3.02
CA SER A 110 -10.79 11.07 -1.69
C SER A 110 -11.78 9.91 -1.59
N LEU A 111 -12.68 9.76 -2.56
CA LEU A 111 -13.65 8.66 -2.60
C LEU A 111 -12.96 7.31 -2.75
N ARG A 112 -11.94 7.23 -3.62
CA ARG A 112 -11.13 6.01 -3.80
C ARG A 112 -10.42 5.59 -2.51
N LYS A 113 -9.91 6.53 -1.70
CA LYS A 113 -9.30 6.23 -0.39
C LYS A 113 -10.33 5.66 0.60
N GLN A 114 -11.54 6.22 0.64
CA GLN A 114 -12.61 5.72 1.52
C GLN A 114 -13.06 4.31 1.10
N ILE A 115 -13.29 4.09 -0.19
CA ILE A 115 -13.67 2.77 -0.73
C ILE A 115 -12.57 1.74 -0.48
N LYS A 116 -11.29 2.10 -0.63
CA LYS A 116 -10.17 1.21 -0.32
C LYS A 116 -10.28 0.63 1.09
N LYS A 117 -10.57 1.48 2.07
CA LYS A 117 -10.69 1.07 3.47
C LYS A 117 -11.84 0.08 3.67
N MET A 118 -12.98 0.32 3.02
CA MET A 118 -14.15 -0.57 3.07
C MET A 118 -13.91 -1.89 2.32
N GLU A 119 -13.22 -1.85 1.18
CA GLU A 119 -12.90 -3.03 0.36
C GLU A 119 -11.92 -3.97 1.05
N VAL A 120 -10.89 -3.41 1.69
CA VAL A 120 -9.92 -4.18 2.46
C VAL A 120 -10.62 -4.85 3.64
N SER A 121 -11.45 -4.12 4.39
CA SER A 121 -12.13 -4.69 5.54
C SER A 121 -13.13 -5.79 5.15
N GLN A 122 -13.92 -5.60 4.08
CA GLN A 122 -14.92 -6.60 3.69
C GLN A 122 -14.33 -7.91 3.17
N HIS A 123 -13.16 -7.86 2.51
CA HIS A 123 -12.50 -9.04 1.95
C HIS A 123 -11.49 -9.70 2.90
N SER A 124 -11.20 -9.05 4.04
CA SER A 124 -10.32 -9.60 5.07
C SER A 124 -10.92 -10.84 5.74
N LYS A 125 -10.04 -11.75 6.18
CA LYS A 125 -10.44 -12.85 7.06
C LYS A 125 -10.42 -12.38 8.50
N TYR A 126 -11.47 -12.70 9.25
CA TYR A 126 -11.59 -12.34 10.66
C TYR A 126 -11.45 -13.55 11.58
N PHE A 127 -11.04 -13.26 12.81
CA PHE A 127 -10.98 -14.23 13.90
C PHE A 127 -12.37 -14.77 14.24
N CYS A 128 -12.49 -16.09 14.36
CA CYS A 128 -13.70 -16.77 14.80
C CYS A 128 -13.66 -16.98 16.31
N GLU A 129 -14.61 -16.38 17.02
CA GLU A 129 -14.78 -16.56 18.48
C GLU A 129 -15.17 -18.01 18.86
N PHE A 130 -15.68 -18.81 17.90
CA PHE A 130 -16.10 -20.19 18.16
C PHE A 130 -14.98 -21.22 18.00
N CYS A 131 -14.14 -21.09 16.96
CA CYS A 131 -13.10 -22.08 16.65
C CYS A 131 -11.67 -21.56 16.79
N GLY A 132 -11.48 -20.28 17.14
CA GLY A 132 -10.16 -19.68 17.35
C GLY A 132 -9.34 -19.43 16.07
N LYS A 133 -9.91 -19.65 14.87
CA LYS A 133 -9.20 -19.52 13.58
C LYS A 133 -9.60 -18.25 12.83
N TYR A 134 -8.67 -17.69 12.04
CA TYR A 134 -8.93 -16.59 11.11
C TYR A 134 -9.58 -17.08 9.81
N ALA A 135 -10.85 -17.50 9.91
CA ALA A 135 -11.58 -18.13 8.81
C ALA A 135 -12.96 -17.51 8.55
N VAL A 136 -13.35 -16.48 9.30
CA VAL A 136 -14.63 -15.78 9.07
C VAL A 136 -14.50 -14.86 7.86
N LYS A 137 -15.41 -15.01 6.90
CA LYS A 137 -15.53 -14.16 5.72
C LYS A 137 -16.96 -13.67 5.53
N ARG A 138 -17.11 -12.52 4.89
CA ARG A 138 -18.40 -11.96 4.49
C ARG A 138 -19.09 -12.86 3.47
N LYS A 139 -20.37 -13.14 3.68
CA LYS A 139 -21.23 -13.88 2.74
C LYS A 139 -22.21 -12.94 2.04
N ALA A 140 -22.83 -12.07 2.81
CA ALA A 140 -23.71 -11.01 2.33
C ALA A 140 -23.55 -9.77 3.22
N VAL A 141 -24.26 -8.69 2.92
CA VAL A 141 -24.29 -7.48 3.77
C VAL A 141 -24.74 -7.88 5.18
N GLY A 142 -23.90 -7.62 6.19
CA GLY A 142 -24.22 -7.94 7.58
C GLY A 142 -24.16 -9.42 7.95
N ILE A 143 -23.87 -10.33 7.01
CA ILE A 143 -23.82 -11.78 7.27
C ILE A 143 -22.40 -12.30 7.07
N TRP A 144 -21.86 -12.93 8.11
CA TRP A 144 -20.48 -13.41 8.17
C TRP A 144 -20.44 -14.88 8.52
N GLY A 145 -19.75 -15.69 7.72
CA GLY A 145 -19.64 -17.13 7.91
C GLY A 145 -18.21 -17.58 8.09
N CYS A 146 -17.96 -18.44 9.08
CA CYS A 146 -16.70 -19.15 9.22
C CYS A 146 -16.63 -20.32 8.24
N LYS A 147 -15.54 -20.42 7.48
CA LYS A 147 -15.32 -21.58 6.60
C LYS A 147 -15.06 -22.86 7.38
N ASP A 148 -14.36 -22.78 8.51
CA ASP A 148 -13.88 -23.97 9.23
C ASP A 148 -14.95 -24.57 10.14
N CYS A 149 -15.66 -23.76 10.94
CA CYS A 149 -16.68 -24.25 11.86
C CYS A 149 -18.12 -24.13 11.35
N GLY A 150 -18.32 -23.57 10.15
CA GLY A 150 -19.63 -23.39 9.53
C GLY A 150 -20.56 -22.38 10.25
N LYS A 151 -20.13 -21.82 11.39
CA LYS A 151 -20.95 -20.86 12.15
C LYS A 151 -21.11 -19.56 11.37
N VAL A 152 -22.36 -19.10 11.29
CA VAL A 152 -22.74 -17.82 10.68
C VAL A 152 -23.15 -16.87 11.79
N LYS A 153 -22.68 -15.63 11.73
CA LYS A 153 -23.07 -14.57 12.66
C LYS A 153 -23.44 -13.28 11.92
N ALA A 154 -24.38 -12.55 12.52
CA ALA A 154 -24.68 -11.18 12.12
C ALA A 154 -23.54 -10.26 12.55
N GLY A 155 -23.19 -9.30 11.70
CA GLY A 155 -22.13 -8.33 11.93
C GLY A 155 -22.38 -7.03 11.19
N GLY A 156 -21.37 -6.18 11.07
CA GLY A 156 -21.46 -4.95 10.30
C GLY A 156 -21.51 -5.19 8.78
N ALA A 157 -21.84 -4.13 8.03
CA ALA A 157 -21.91 -4.19 6.58
C ALA A 157 -20.55 -4.52 5.92
N TYR A 158 -19.46 -3.92 6.43
CA TYR A 158 -18.09 -4.03 5.91
C TYR A 158 -17.06 -4.58 6.91
N THR A 159 -17.43 -4.68 8.19
CA THR A 159 -16.58 -5.20 9.26
C THR A 159 -17.36 -6.18 10.12
N LEU A 160 -16.69 -7.22 10.65
CA LEU A 160 -17.35 -8.25 11.45
C LEU A 160 -17.99 -7.67 12.73
N ASN A 161 -17.25 -6.83 13.46
CA ASN A 161 -17.69 -6.16 14.68
C ASN A 161 -17.66 -4.64 14.46
N THR A 162 -18.79 -3.97 14.68
CA THR A 162 -18.86 -2.50 14.66
C THR A 162 -18.51 -1.93 16.04
N ALA A 163 -17.98 -0.71 16.09
CA ALA A 163 -17.61 -0.06 17.36
C ALA A 163 -18.83 0.04 18.30
N SER A 164 -19.98 0.47 17.78
CA SER A 164 -21.23 0.55 18.55
C SER A 164 -21.72 -0.81 19.05
N ALA A 165 -21.57 -1.89 18.28
CA ALA A 165 -21.94 -3.22 18.75
C ALA A 165 -21.02 -3.71 19.87
N VAL A 166 -19.73 -3.38 19.81
CA VAL A 166 -18.77 -3.71 20.88
C VAL A 166 -19.14 -2.96 22.16
N THR A 167 -19.44 -1.66 22.10
CA THR A 167 -19.82 -0.88 23.28
C THR A 167 -21.14 -1.34 23.90
N VAL A 168 -22.15 -1.66 23.07
CA VAL A 168 -23.43 -2.19 23.56
C VAL A 168 -23.23 -3.52 24.28
N ARG A 169 -22.40 -4.43 23.75
CA ARG A 169 -22.08 -5.71 24.42
C ARG A 169 -21.44 -5.51 25.79
N SER A 170 -20.49 -4.58 25.91
CA SER A 170 -19.88 -4.27 27.21
C SER A 170 -20.87 -3.65 28.20
N THR A 171 -21.75 -2.76 27.72
CA THR A 171 -22.75 -2.11 28.58
C THR A 171 -23.78 -3.12 29.08
N ILE A 172 -24.30 -4.00 28.22
CA ILE A 172 -25.24 -5.06 28.61
C ILE A 172 -24.60 -5.99 29.64
N ARG A 173 -23.34 -6.37 29.45
CA ARG A 173 -22.62 -7.22 30.42
C ARG A 173 -22.57 -6.55 31.79
N ARG A 174 -22.16 -5.29 31.85
CA ARG A 174 -22.09 -4.51 33.11
C ARG A 174 -23.45 -4.40 33.80
N LEU A 175 -24.52 -4.16 33.04
CA LEU A 175 -25.88 -4.05 33.59
C LEU A 175 -26.39 -5.38 34.16
N ARG A 176 -26.06 -6.52 33.53
CA ARG A 176 -26.40 -7.84 34.06
C ARG A 176 -25.70 -8.14 35.37
N GLU A 177 -24.39 -7.88 35.43
CA GLU A 177 -23.60 -8.05 36.66
C GLU A 177 -24.18 -7.23 37.83
N GLN A 178 -24.70 -6.02 37.57
CA GLN A 178 -25.36 -5.18 38.57
C GLN A 178 -26.73 -5.68 39.04
N THR A 179 -27.44 -6.45 38.22
CA THR A 179 -28.79 -6.94 38.55
C THR A 179 -28.75 -8.28 39.28
N GLU A 180 -27.69 -9.07 39.04
CA GLU A 180 -27.49 -10.40 39.63
C GLU A 180 -26.70 -10.36 40.96
N SER A 181 -26.19 -9.18 41.35
CA SER A 181 -25.54 -8.92 42.65
C SER A 181 -26.55 -8.43 43.68
#